data_AF-A0A836T990-F1
#
_entry.id   AF-A0A836T990-F1
#
_cell.length_a   1.000
_cell.length_b   1.000
_cell.length_c   1.000
_cell.angle_alpha   90.00
_cell.angle_beta   90.00
_cell.angle_gamma   90.00
#
_symmetry.space_group_name_H-M   'P 1'
#
loop_
_entity.id
_entity.type
_entity.pdbx_description
1 polymer ?
#
loop_
_entity_poly.entity_id
_entity_poly.type
_entity_poly.pdbx_seq_one_letter_code
_entity_poly.pdbx_strand_id
1 'polypeptide(L)'
;MSLKQIIVFLVFALLSIYTAFLNPHDSVVHITQNQSLKLPTVLLLLGSILIGVIVTVFLFWTFNFKKALARWKVGFKNNRIEKRSRKVEALFKKGENLFICGKMDKAQTLIEKVLDMSPEYVGALNLMGRTLDASDKYDQAEIFHKKALALEPQNIHALY
;
A
#
# COMPACT_ATOMS: atom_id res chain seq x y z
N MET A 1 21.40 -21.61 -1.69
CA MET A 1 22.48 -20.68 -1.27
C MET A 1 23.22 -20.25 -2.53
N SER A 2 23.41 -18.95 -2.77
CA SER A 2 24.07 -18.49 -4.00
C SER A 2 25.59 -18.68 -3.91
N LEU A 3 26.27 -18.88 -5.05
CA LEU A 3 27.74 -19.04 -5.10
C LEU A 3 28.48 -17.92 -4.35
N LYS A 4 27.95 -16.68 -4.42
CA LYS A 4 28.48 -15.53 -3.69
C LYS A 4 28.43 -15.71 -2.17
N GLN A 5 27.36 -16.30 -1.64
CA GLN A 5 27.22 -16.57 -0.20
C GLN A 5 28.22 -17.63 0.27
N ILE A 6 28.47 -18.64 -0.55
CA ILE A 6 29.45 -19.70 -0.25
C ILE A 6 30.86 -19.12 -0.19
N ILE A 7 31.25 -18.29 -1.18
CA ILE A 7 32.57 -17.65 -1.22
C ILE A 7 32.79 -16.74 0.00
N VAL A 8 31.81 -15.90 0.34
CA VAL A 8 31.89 -15.01 1.51
C VAL A 8 32.06 -15.81 2.81
N PHE A 9 31.32 -16.90 2.96
CA PHE A 9 31.44 -17.78 4.12
C PHE A 9 32.84 -18.40 4.22
N LEU A 10 33.38 -18.88 3.09
CA LEU A 10 34.71 -19.49 3.02
C LEU A 10 35.81 -18.50 3.40
N VAL A 11 35.74 -17.27 2.88
CA VAL A 11 36.69 -16.19 3.22
C VAL A 11 36.59 -15.83 4.69
N PHE A 12 35.39 -15.70 5.25
CA PHE A 12 35.20 -15.42 6.67
C PHE A 12 35.75 -16.53 7.57
N ALA A 13 35.51 -17.80 7.21
CA ALA A 13 36.04 -18.95 7.94
C ALA A 13 37.57 -18.97 7.93
N LEU A 14 38.19 -18.75 6.77
CA LEU A 14 39.66 -18.68 6.64
C LEU A 14 40.24 -17.52 7.44
N LEU A 15 39.62 -16.34 7.40
CA LEU A 15 40.06 -15.16 8.14
C LEU A 15 39.94 -15.38 9.67
N SER A 16 38.86 -16.03 10.11
CA SER A 16 38.65 -16.42 11.52
C SER A 16 39.72 -17.39 12.02
N ILE A 17 40.07 -18.40 11.21
CA ILE A 17 41.15 -19.35 11.53
C ILE A 17 42.50 -18.64 11.59
N TYR A 18 42.76 -17.74 10.63
CA TYR A 18 44.00 -16.96 10.58
C TYR A 18 44.18 -16.05 11.78
N THR A 19 43.12 -15.33 12.19
CA THR A 19 43.18 -14.47 13.38
C THR A 19 43.32 -15.28 14.67
N ALA A 20 42.73 -16.49 14.73
CA ALA A 20 42.91 -17.44 15.84
C ALA A 20 44.38 -17.88 15.98
N PHE A 21 45.05 -18.14 14.87
CA PHE A 21 46.47 -18.50 14.88
C PHE A 21 47.37 -17.35 15.35
N LEU A 22 47.05 -16.10 14.97
CA LEU A 22 47.79 -14.91 15.40
C LEU A 22 47.58 -14.55 16.87
N ASN A 23 46.47 -14.98 17.48
CA ASN A 23 46.13 -14.67 18.87
C ASN A 23 45.80 -15.95 19.65
N PRO A 24 46.81 -16.79 19.95
CA PRO A 24 46.62 -18.08 20.62
C PRO A 24 46.36 -17.98 22.12
N HIS A 25 46.40 -16.77 22.68
CA HIS A 25 46.23 -16.55 24.11
C HIS A 25 44.76 -16.60 24.52
N ASP A 26 44.53 -17.18 25.70
CA ASP A 26 43.23 -17.12 26.35
C ASP A 26 43.10 -15.84 27.18
N SER A 27 41.94 -15.21 27.07
CA SER A 27 41.53 -14.11 27.94
C SER A 27 40.64 -14.64 29.05
N VAL A 28 40.91 -14.19 30.28
CA VAL A 28 40.08 -14.52 31.44
C VAL A 28 38.95 -13.52 31.54
N VAL A 29 37.72 -13.98 31.35
CA VAL A 29 36.50 -13.17 31.51
C VAL A 29 35.90 -13.49 32.87
N HIS A 30 35.90 -12.51 33.76
CA HIS A 30 35.27 -12.62 35.07
C HIS A 30 33.78 -12.29 34.93
N ILE A 31 32.91 -13.28 35.14
CA ILE A 31 31.44 -13.09 35.09
C ILE A 31 30.93 -12.66 36.47
N THR A 32 31.46 -13.27 37.53
CA THR A 32 31.17 -12.93 38.92
C THR A 32 32.47 -12.96 39.74
N GLN A 33 32.41 -12.56 41.01
CA GLN A 33 33.57 -12.59 41.91
C GLN A 33 34.21 -13.99 42.03
N ASN A 34 33.42 -15.06 41.90
CA ASN A 34 33.88 -16.44 42.04
C ASN A 34 33.87 -17.25 40.73
N GLN A 35 33.40 -16.69 39.62
CA GLN A 35 33.30 -17.40 38.34
C GLN A 35 34.07 -16.66 37.24
N SER A 36 35.09 -17.32 36.72
CA SER A 36 35.87 -16.84 35.59
C SER A 36 35.88 -17.89 34.48
N LEU A 37 35.72 -17.44 33.24
CA LEU A 37 35.81 -18.28 32.04
C LEU A 37 37.06 -17.90 31.27
N LYS A 38 37.87 -18.89 30.92
CA LYS A 38 38.97 -18.72 29.97
C LYS A 38 38.41 -18.92 28.57
N LEU A 39 38.47 -17.88 27.76
CA LEU A 39 38.00 -17.91 26.38
C LEU A 39 39.12 -17.44 25.46
N PRO A 40 39.31 -18.06 24.29
CA PRO A 40 40.24 -17.54 23.29
C PRO A 40 39.89 -16.10 22.94
N THR A 41 40.88 -15.21 22.88
CA THR A 41 40.65 -13.78 22.59
C THR A 41 39.88 -13.56 21.27
N VAL A 42 40.09 -14.44 20.30
CA VAL A 42 39.41 -14.39 19.00
C VAL A 42 37.91 -14.58 19.10
N LEU A 43 37.43 -15.40 20.05
CA LEU A 43 36.00 -15.59 20.27
C LEU A 43 35.35 -14.29 20.76
N LEU A 44 36.02 -13.55 21.64
CA LEU A 44 35.55 -12.26 22.13
C LEU A 44 35.53 -11.20 21.03
N LEU A 45 36.55 -11.19 20.17
CA LEU A 45 36.68 -10.24 19.07
C LEU A 45 35.60 -10.49 17.99
N LEU A 46 35.39 -11.75 17.60
CA LEU A 46 34.31 -12.10 16.67
C LEU A 46 32.93 -11.83 17.28
N GLY A 47 32.76 -12.10 18.58
CA GLY A 47 31.54 -11.80 19.31
C GLY A 47 31.19 -10.31 19.29
N SER A 48 32.16 -9.42 19.52
CA SER A 48 31.91 -7.97 19.51
C SER A 48 31.54 -7.44 18.12
N ILE A 49 32.19 -7.95 17.07
CA ILE A 49 31.84 -7.63 15.67
C ILE A 49 30.41 -8.10 15.38
N LEU A 50 30.06 -9.34 15.77
CA LEU A 50 28.73 -9.88 15.56
C LEU A 50 27.66 -9.04 16.25
N ILE A 51 27.90 -8.61 17.49
CA ILE A 51 27.01 -7.72 18.24
C ILE A 51 26.82 -6.40 17.48
N GLY A 52 27.90 -5.80 16.96
CA GLY A 52 27.81 -4.57 16.14
C GLY A 52 26.96 -4.75 14.88
N VAL A 53 27.13 -5.88 14.17
CA VAL A 53 26.30 -6.23 13.01
C VAL A 53 24.84 -6.40 13.40
N ILE A 54 24.56 -7.09 14.51
CA ILE A 54 23.18 -7.28 15.02
C ILE A 54 22.54 -5.94 15.35
N VAL A 55 23.26 -5.04 16.04
CA VAL A 55 22.76 -3.71 16.41
C VAL A 55 22.47 -2.88 15.16
N THR A 56 23.38 -2.86 14.18
CA THR A 56 23.17 -2.11 12.92
C THR A 56 22.00 -2.67 12.11
N VAL A 57 21.86 -3.99 12.01
CA VAL A 57 20.70 -4.64 11.37
C VAL A 57 19.41 -4.30 12.12
N PHE A 58 19.43 -4.29 13.44
CA PHE A 58 18.28 -3.92 14.26
C PHE A 58 17.86 -2.47 14.07
N LEU A 59 18.82 -1.53 14.07
CA LEU A 59 18.55 -0.11 13.77
C LEU A 59 18.03 0.08 12.35
N PHE A 60 18.59 -0.62 11.37
CA PHE A 60 18.12 -0.59 10.00
C PHE A 60 16.70 -1.16 9.88
N TRP A 61 16.41 -2.26 10.58
CA TRP A 61 15.09 -2.89 10.57
C TRP A 61 14.05 -1.97 11.21
N THR A 62 14.32 -1.40 12.39
CA THR A 62 13.37 -0.49 13.07
C THR A 62 13.04 0.75 12.23
N PHE A 63 14.04 1.34 11.57
CA PHE A 63 13.83 2.49 10.69
C PHE A 63 12.99 2.14 9.45
N ASN A 64 13.33 1.05 8.77
CA ASN A 64 12.62 0.64 7.55
C ASN A 64 11.25 0.03 7.84
N PHE A 65 11.06 -0.62 8.98
CA PHE A 65 9.80 -1.21 9.41
C PHE A 65 8.74 -0.13 9.63
N LYS A 66 9.11 0.99 10.27
CA LYS A 66 8.21 2.14 10.41
C LYS A 66 7.75 2.69 9.05
N LYS A 67 8.67 2.84 8.10
CA LYS A 67 8.35 3.28 6.73
C LYS A 67 7.50 2.25 5.98
N ALA A 68 7.80 0.95 6.14
CA ALA A 68 7.06 -0.13 5.55
C ALA A 68 5.61 -0.17 6.07
N LEU A 69 5.43 -0.03 7.40
CA LEU A 69 4.10 0.06 8.02
C LEU A 69 3.32 1.28 7.52
N ALA A 70 3.95 2.45 7.38
CA ALA A 70 3.28 3.63 6.85
C ALA A 70 2.81 3.43 5.41
N ARG A 71 3.68 2.91 4.52
CA ARG A 71 3.31 2.58 3.13
C ARG A 71 2.22 1.52 3.07
N TRP A 72 2.32 0.48 3.89
CA TRP A 72 1.34 -0.59 3.98
C TRP A 72 -0.03 -0.06 4.41
N LYS A 73 -0.08 0.82 5.43
CA LYS A 73 -1.31 1.47 5.88
C LYS A 73 -1.96 2.32 4.79
N VAL A 74 -1.17 3.11 4.06
CA VAL A 74 -1.66 3.91 2.91
C VAL A 74 -2.16 3.01 1.79
N GLY A 75 -1.43 1.94 1.46
CA GLY A 75 -1.84 0.96 0.44
C GLY A 75 -3.19 0.32 0.77
N PHE A 76 -3.42 -0.05 2.03
CA PHE A 76 -4.72 -0.55 2.48
C PHE A 76 -5.85 0.47 2.31
N LYS A 77 -5.60 1.74 2.62
CA LYS A 77 -6.59 2.81 2.41
C LYS A 77 -6.90 3.00 0.92
N ASN A 78 -5.87 3.06 0.08
CA ASN A 78 -6.03 3.26 -1.36
C ASN A 78 -6.78 2.09 -2.02
N ASN A 79 -6.47 0.85 -1.64
CA ASN A 79 -7.18 -0.32 -2.17
C ASN A 79 -8.68 -0.30 -1.82
N ARG A 80 -9.05 0.19 -0.63
CA ARG A 80 -10.47 0.38 -0.27
C ARG A 80 -11.15 1.42 -1.15
N ILE A 81 -10.47 2.55 -1.39
CA ILE A 81 -10.98 3.62 -2.28
C ILE A 81 -11.12 3.11 -3.71
N GLU A 82 -10.12 2.42 -4.23
CA GLU A 82 -10.12 1.85 -5.57
C GLU A 82 -11.21 0.79 -5.73
N LYS A 83 -11.43 -0.06 -4.74
CA LYS A 83 -12.54 -1.03 -4.75
C LYS A 83 -13.90 -0.34 -4.76
N ARG A 84 -14.07 0.76 -4.00
CA ARG A 84 -15.29 1.57 -4.01
C ARG A 84 -15.49 2.22 -5.38
N SER A 85 -14.46 2.88 -5.92
CA SER A 85 -14.49 3.52 -7.24
C SER A 85 -14.83 2.51 -8.35
N ARG A 86 -14.19 1.33 -8.38
CA ARG A 86 -14.53 0.26 -9.33
C ARG A 86 -15.97 -0.22 -9.20
N LYS A 87 -16.51 -0.29 -7.98
CA LYS A 87 -17.91 -0.65 -7.75
C LYS A 87 -18.87 0.41 -8.29
N VAL A 88 -18.56 1.69 -8.06
CA VAL A 88 -19.31 2.84 -8.59
C VAL A 88 -19.32 2.82 -10.11
N GLU A 89 -18.15 2.68 -10.74
CA GLU A 89 -17.98 2.58 -12.19
C GLU A 89 -18.79 1.41 -12.79
N ALA A 90 -18.72 0.24 -12.18
CA ALA A 90 -19.45 -0.94 -12.66
C ALA A 90 -20.98 -0.76 -12.57
N LEU A 91 -21.46 -0.10 -11.51
CA LEU A 91 -22.89 0.22 -11.36
C LEU A 91 -23.33 1.29 -12.35
N PHE A 92 -22.50 2.30 -12.60
CA PHE A 92 -22.75 3.34 -13.60
C PHE A 92 -22.89 2.73 -15.00
N LYS A 93 -21.91 1.94 -15.45
CA LYS A 93 -21.96 1.25 -16.76
C LYS A 93 -23.19 0.36 -16.91
N LYS A 94 -23.60 -0.31 -15.84
CA LYS A 94 -24.83 -1.11 -15.85
C LYS A 94 -26.08 -0.24 -15.97
N GLY A 95 -26.13 0.90 -15.28
CA GLY A 95 -27.21 1.89 -15.39
C GLY A 95 -27.30 2.47 -16.80
N GLU A 96 -26.16 2.87 -17.37
CA GLU A 96 -26.05 3.37 -18.74
C GLU A 96 -26.54 2.35 -19.78
N ASN A 97 -26.11 1.09 -19.67
CA ASN A 97 -26.60 0.04 -20.54
C ASN A 97 -28.12 -0.16 -20.44
N LEU A 98 -28.71 -0.03 -19.25
CA LEU A 98 -30.15 -0.14 -19.06
C LEU A 98 -30.91 1.05 -19.64
N PHE A 99 -30.34 2.25 -19.52
CA PHE A 99 -30.87 3.46 -20.15
C PHE A 99 -30.93 3.30 -21.68
N ILE A 100 -29.82 2.86 -22.28
CA ILE A 100 -29.76 2.59 -23.73
C ILE A 100 -30.76 1.50 -24.14
N CYS A 101 -30.99 0.50 -23.29
CA CYS A 101 -31.99 -0.55 -23.52
C CYS A 101 -33.45 -0.10 -23.31
N GLY A 102 -33.73 1.17 -23.02
CA GLY A 102 -35.09 1.65 -22.77
C GLY A 102 -35.64 1.35 -21.37
N LYS A 103 -34.86 0.72 -20.49
CA LYS A 103 -35.29 0.29 -19.14
C LYS A 103 -35.07 1.41 -18.12
N MET A 104 -35.78 2.52 -18.29
CA MET A 104 -35.57 3.78 -17.58
C MET A 104 -35.69 3.65 -16.04
N ASP A 105 -36.72 2.98 -15.52
CA ASP A 105 -36.90 2.81 -14.06
C ASP A 105 -35.70 2.10 -13.40
N LYS A 106 -35.20 1.05 -14.05
CA LYS A 106 -34.07 0.27 -13.55
C LYS A 106 -32.75 1.02 -13.70
N ALA A 107 -32.61 1.82 -14.77
CA ALA A 107 -31.47 2.70 -14.95
C ALA A 107 -31.43 3.75 -13.82
N GLN A 108 -32.56 4.43 -13.58
CA GLN A 108 -32.69 5.42 -12.52
C GLN A 108 -32.29 4.85 -11.16
N THR A 109 -32.82 3.67 -10.78
CA THR A 109 -32.47 3.03 -9.49
C THR A 109 -30.97 2.74 -9.36
N LEU A 110 -30.28 2.38 -10.44
CA LEU A 110 -28.83 2.14 -10.41
C LEU A 110 -28.04 3.45 -10.34
N ILE A 111 -28.52 4.49 -11.01
CA ILE A 111 -27.89 5.81 -11.02
C ILE A 111 -28.06 6.52 -9.68
N GLU A 112 -29.22 6.39 -9.03
CA GLU A 112 -29.41 6.83 -7.63
C GLU A 112 -28.39 6.18 -6.71
N LYS A 113 -28.19 4.86 -6.81
CA LYS A 113 -27.17 4.15 -6.02
C LYS A 113 -25.74 4.63 -6.30
N VAL A 114 -25.45 5.00 -7.54
CA VAL A 114 -24.15 5.59 -7.91
C VAL A 114 -23.97 6.93 -7.21
N LEU A 115 -24.98 7.79 -7.25
CA LEU A 115 -24.97 9.11 -6.62
C LEU A 115 -24.95 9.02 -5.08
N ASP A 116 -25.60 8.03 -4.47
CA ASP A 116 -25.51 7.76 -3.02
C ASP A 116 -24.08 7.41 -2.59
N MET A 117 -23.36 6.65 -3.44
CA MET A 117 -21.98 6.28 -3.17
C MET A 117 -20.98 7.37 -3.58
N SER A 118 -21.30 8.18 -4.58
CA SER A 118 -20.43 9.21 -5.14
C SER A 118 -21.28 10.37 -5.68
N PRO A 119 -21.69 11.31 -4.80
CA PRO A 119 -22.62 12.38 -5.15
C PRO A 119 -22.13 13.30 -6.26
N GLU A 120 -20.81 13.38 -6.44
CA GLU A 120 -20.14 14.24 -7.43
C GLU A 120 -19.74 13.46 -8.70
N TYR A 121 -20.28 12.25 -8.91
CA TYR A 121 -19.97 11.47 -10.10
C TYR A 121 -20.69 12.06 -11.32
N VAL A 122 -19.97 12.87 -12.10
CA VAL A 122 -20.52 13.70 -13.19
C VAL A 122 -21.29 12.89 -14.24
N GLY A 123 -20.76 11.72 -14.64
CA GLY A 123 -21.46 10.85 -15.60
C GLY A 123 -22.85 10.41 -15.13
N ALA A 124 -23.02 10.18 -13.83
CA ALA A 124 -24.28 9.76 -13.23
C ALA A 124 -25.25 10.95 -13.06
N LEU A 125 -24.73 12.15 -12.75
CA LEU A 125 -25.54 13.36 -12.72
C LEU A 125 -26.12 13.65 -14.12
N ASN A 126 -25.29 13.56 -15.17
CA ASN A 126 -25.74 13.73 -16.55
C ASN A 126 -26.76 12.66 -16.97
N LEU A 127 -26.49 11.39 -16.66
CA LEU A 127 -27.42 10.32 -17.02
C LEU A 127 -28.74 10.42 -16.25
N MET A 128 -28.71 10.91 -15.00
CA MET A 128 -29.93 11.20 -14.24
C MET A 128 -30.75 12.31 -14.91
N GLY A 129 -30.11 13.42 -15.29
CA GLY A 129 -30.76 14.50 -16.03
C GLY A 129 -31.45 14.01 -17.29
N ARG A 130 -30.73 13.26 -18.14
CA ARG A 130 -31.27 12.63 -19.36
C ARG A 130 -32.41 11.65 -19.09
N THR A 131 -32.36 10.92 -17.98
CA THR A 131 -33.44 9.98 -17.59
C THR A 131 -34.70 10.73 -17.17
N LEU A 132 -34.53 11.88 -16.49
CA LEU A 132 -35.63 12.74 -16.08
C LEU A 132 -36.23 13.50 -17.26
N ASP A 133 -35.42 13.98 -18.21
CA ASP A 133 -35.89 14.57 -19.47
C ASP A 133 -36.71 13.58 -20.27
N ALA A 134 -36.24 12.33 -20.40
CA ALA A 134 -37.00 11.26 -21.05
C ALA A 134 -38.31 10.89 -20.32
N SER A 135 -38.49 11.36 -19.08
CA SER A 135 -39.69 11.17 -18.26
C SER A 135 -40.51 12.46 -18.11
N ASP A 136 -40.27 13.48 -18.96
CA ASP A 136 -40.91 14.80 -18.95
C ASP A 136 -40.76 15.59 -17.64
N LYS A 137 -39.74 15.30 -16.83
CA LYS A 137 -39.45 15.96 -15.54
C LYS A 137 -38.33 17.01 -15.68
N TYR A 138 -38.53 17.95 -16.60
CA TYR A 138 -37.53 18.95 -16.99
C TYR A 138 -37.00 19.80 -15.83
N ASP A 139 -37.87 20.22 -14.89
CA ASP A 139 -37.47 21.01 -13.72
C ASP A 139 -36.45 20.28 -12.84
N GLN A 140 -36.61 18.97 -12.67
CA GLN A 140 -35.71 18.15 -11.88
C GLN A 140 -34.42 17.85 -12.66
N ALA A 141 -34.53 17.60 -13.97
CA ALA A 141 -33.38 17.38 -14.84
C ALA A 141 -32.43 18.58 -14.83
N GLU A 142 -32.96 19.80 -14.90
CA GLU A 142 -32.16 21.04 -14.89
C GLU A 142 -31.28 21.14 -13.64
N ILE A 143 -31.78 20.71 -12.47
CA ILE A 143 -31.01 20.70 -11.21
C ILE A 143 -29.79 19.76 -11.34
N PHE A 144 -29.96 18.58 -11.93
CA PHE A 144 -28.88 17.62 -12.11
C PHE A 144 -27.87 18.07 -13.16
N HIS A 145 -28.33 18.65 -14.27
CA HIS A 145 -27.46 19.24 -15.29
C HIS A 145 -26.64 20.41 -14.74
N LYS A 146 -27.26 21.31 -13.98
CA LYS A 146 -26.54 22.40 -13.29
C LYS A 146 -25.47 21.89 -12.33
N LYS A 147 -25.77 20.81 -11.57
CA LYS A 147 -24.77 20.18 -10.69
C LYS A 147 -23.62 19.56 -11.47
N ALA A 148 -23.90 18.87 -12.56
CA ALA A 148 -22.87 18.30 -13.43
C ALA A 148 -21.97 19.38 -14.03
N LEU A 149 -22.56 20.47 -14.53
CA LEU A 149 -21.84 21.61 -15.10
C LEU A 149 -21.02 22.38 -14.05
N ALA A 150 -21.50 22.47 -12.81
CA ALA A 150 -20.74 23.09 -11.72
C ALA A 150 -19.47 22.30 -11.36
N LEU A 151 -19.50 20.97 -11.48
CA LEU A 151 -18.36 20.09 -11.22
C LEU A 151 -17.40 20.01 -12.41
N GLU A 152 -17.94 19.89 -13.62
CA GLU A 152 -17.18 19.91 -14.87
C GLU A 152 -17.79 20.91 -15.87
N PRO A 153 -17.32 22.18 -15.84
CA PRO A 153 -17.83 23.23 -16.72
C PRO A 153 -17.62 22.98 -18.21
N GLN A 154 -16.70 22.05 -18.56
CA GLN A 154 -16.39 21.67 -19.94
C GLN A 154 -17.11 20.40 -20.38
N ASN A 155 -17.97 19.82 -19.55
CA ASN A 155 -18.67 18.60 -19.91
C ASN A 155 -19.80 18.90 -20.92
N ILE A 156 -19.52 18.64 -22.20
CA ILE A 156 -20.44 18.88 -23.32
C ILE A 156 -21.76 18.11 -23.14
N HIS A 157 -21.75 16.97 -22.43
CA HIS A 157 -22.96 16.19 -22.16
C HIS A 157 -23.91 16.82 -21.13
N ALA A 158 -23.50 17.87 -20.42
CA ALA A 158 -24.40 18.62 -19.53
C ALA A 158 -25.20 19.70 -20.29
N LEU A 159 -24.84 19.99 -21.55
CA LEU A 159 -25.39 21.09 -22.36
C LEU A 159 -26.43 20.64 -23.40
N TYR A 160 -26.63 19.33 -23.57
CA TYR A 160 -27.55 18.70 -24.53
C TYR A 160 -28.42 17.66 -23.84
#